data_AF-A0A1F6ESI5-F1
#
_entry.id   AF-A0A1F6ESI5-F1
#
_cell.length_a   1.000
_cell.length_b   1.000
_cell.length_c   1.000
_cell.angle_alpha   90.00
_cell.angle_beta   90.00
_cell.angle_gamma   90.00
#
_symmetry.space_group_name_H-M   'P 1'
#
loop_
_entity.id
_entity.type
_entity.pdbx_description
1 polymer ?
#
loop_
_entity_poly.entity_id
_entity_poly.type
_entity_poly.pdbx_seq_one_letter_code
_entity_poly.pdbx_strand_id
1 'polypeptide(L)'
;MTEKQLRKLHRDIVEAVTLVKELGLKDETEMTCLFPSDMMSYGFGEEIIVEVTGLFEKPERTDEVRNLLAMFLGGAVRKRFPQARIECFIFPFNPKQGFWSTPR
;
A
#
# COMPACT_ATOMS: atom_id res chain seq x y z
N MET A 1 -7.99 15.21 6.24
CA MET A 1 -7.66 15.57 4.85
C MET A 1 -8.93 15.81 4.05
N THR A 2 -8.86 16.60 2.97
CA THR A 2 -9.94 16.69 1.99
C THR A 2 -9.91 15.50 1.02
N GLU A 3 -11.05 15.16 0.43
CA GLU A 3 -11.18 14.15 -0.63
C GLU A 3 -10.19 14.39 -1.79
N LYS A 4 -9.99 15.64 -2.18
CA LYS A 4 -9.03 16.03 -3.22
C LYS A 4 -7.58 15.65 -2.83
N GLN A 5 -7.21 15.78 -1.56
CA GLN A 5 -5.89 15.38 -1.08
C GLN A 5 -5.75 13.86 -1.03
N LEU A 6 -6.82 13.14 -0.63
CA LEU A 6 -6.85 11.68 -0.62
C LEU A 6 -6.70 11.10 -2.03
N ARG A 7 -7.39 11.66 -3.02
CA ARG A 7 -7.23 11.27 -4.45
C ARG A 7 -5.83 11.48 -4.99
N LYS A 8 -5.12 12.48 -4.49
CA LYS A 8 -3.72 12.69 -4.88
C LYS A 8 -2.80 11.68 -4.19
N LEU A 9 -3.00 11.41 -2.91
CA LEU A 9 -2.28 10.36 -2.19
C LEU A 9 -2.50 8.99 -2.82
N HIS A 10 -3.74 8.66 -3.17
CA HIS A 10 -4.11 7.46 -3.89
C HIS A 10 -3.30 7.29 -5.18
N ARG A 11 -3.23 8.34 -6.00
CA ARG A 11 -2.45 8.32 -7.25
C ARG A 11 -0.97 8.09 -7.00
N ASP A 12 -0.38 8.75 -6.00
CA ASP A 12 1.03 8.58 -5.66
C ASP A 12 1.31 7.13 -5.18
N ILE A 13 0.35 6.53 -4.46
CA ILE A 13 0.42 5.12 -4.04
C ILE A 13 0.34 4.19 -5.26
N VAL A 14 -0.61 4.39 -6.16
CA VAL A 14 -0.74 3.59 -7.39
C VAL A 14 0.54 3.69 -8.24
N GLU A 15 1.08 4.89 -8.40
CA GLU A 15 2.36 5.09 -9.09
C GLU A 15 3.50 4.32 -8.40
N ALA A 16 3.62 4.43 -7.08
CA ALA A 16 4.63 3.71 -6.30
C ALA A 16 4.54 2.18 -6.46
N VAL A 17 3.33 1.61 -6.44
CA VAL A 17 3.11 0.17 -6.65
C VAL A 17 3.51 -0.24 -8.07
N THR A 18 3.09 0.53 -9.07
CA THR A 18 3.34 0.20 -10.50
C THR A 18 4.80 0.38 -10.92
N LEU A 19 5.63 1.06 -10.11
CA LEU A 19 7.08 1.11 -10.30
C LEU A 19 7.77 -0.23 -10.00
N VAL A 20 7.17 -1.10 -9.17
CA VAL A 20 7.69 -2.44 -8.86
C VAL A 20 7.18 -3.43 -9.92
N LYS A 21 7.92 -3.56 -11.03
CA LYS A 21 7.46 -4.29 -12.23
C LYS A 21 7.25 -5.79 -11.97
N GLU A 22 7.99 -6.36 -11.04
CA GLU A 22 7.93 -7.74 -10.60
C GLU A 22 6.57 -8.11 -9.98
N LEU A 23 5.79 -7.13 -9.51
CA LEU A 23 4.44 -7.39 -8.99
C LEU A 23 3.43 -7.71 -10.09
N GLY A 24 3.71 -7.27 -11.33
CA GLY A 24 2.83 -7.42 -12.49
C GLY A 24 1.54 -6.58 -12.43
N LEU A 25 1.48 -5.58 -11.55
CA LEU A 25 0.33 -4.70 -11.37
C LEU A 25 0.43 -3.48 -12.29
N LYS A 26 -0.65 -3.15 -12.99
CA LYS A 26 -0.68 -2.14 -14.06
C LYS A 26 -1.22 -0.79 -13.62
N ASP A 27 -2.30 -0.80 -12.85
CA ASP A 27 -3.03 0.40 -12.49
C ASP A 27 -3.93 0.18 -11.26
N GLU A 28 -4.70 1.21 -10.90
CA GLU A 28 -5.59 1.24 -9.75
C GLU A 28 -6.69 0.17 -9.76
N THR A 29 -7.02 -0.43 -10.91
CA THR A 29 -8.07 -1.48 -10.99
C THR A 29 -7.61 -2.83 -10.44
N GLU A 30 -6.29 -3.02 -10.25
CA GLU A 30 -5.71 -4.26 -9.74
C GLU A 30 -5.36 -4.20 -8.26
N MET A 31 -5.73 -3.12 -7.58
CA MET A 31 -5.49 -2.92 -6.16
C MET A 31 -6.68 -2.24 -5.49
N THR A 32 -6.73 -2.32 -4.17
CA THR A 32 -7.70 -1.59 -3.37
C THR A 32 -6.92 -0.80 -2.33
N CYS A 33 -7.09 0.53 -2.35
CA CYS A 33 -6.43 1.43 -1.42
C CYS A 33 -7.49 2.04 -0.51
N LEU A 34 -7.39 1.76 0.78
CA LEU A 34 -8.35 2.18 1.79
C LEU A 34 -7.72 3.24 2.70
N PHE A 35 -8.50 4.27 3.03
CA PHE A 35 -8.11 5.33 3.96
C PHE A 35 -9.11 5.33 5.12
N PRO A 36 -8.93 4.46 6.13
CA PRO A 36 -9.82 4.44 7.28
C PRO A 36 -9.76 5.79 7.99
N SER A 37 -10.92 6.28 8.43
CA SER A 37 -10.98 7.50 9.24
C SER A 37 -10.48 7.19 10.65
N ASP A 38 -9.62 8.05 11.18
CA ASP A 38 -9.22 7.92 12.59
C ASP A 38 -10.44 8.15 13.50
N MET A 39 -10.54 7.29 14.52
CA MET A 39 -11.60 7.35 15.52
C MET A 39 -11.24 8.30 16.69
N MET A 40 -9.99 8.76 16.76
CA MET A 40 -9.47 9.67 17.79
C MET A 40 -8.59 10.74 17.13
N SER A 41 -8.71 11.99 17.58
CA SER A 41 -7.93 13.12 17.06
C SER A 41 -6.56 13.30 17.72
N TYR A 42 -6.32 12.66 18.85
CA TYR A 42 -5.03 12.67 19.54
C TYR A 42 -4.01 11.81 18.77
N GLY A 43 -2.81 12.33 18.51
CA GLY A 43 -1.77 11.66 17.71
C GLY A 43 -2.01 11.71 16.18
N PHE A 44 -3.02 12.44 15.73
CA PHE A 44 -3.41 12.47 14.31
C PHE A 44 -2.29 13.05 13.43
N GLY A 45 -1.79 12.25 12.51
CA GLY A 45 -0.73 12.64 11.58
C GLY A 45 0.69 12.62 12.16
N GLU A 46 0.87 12.15 13.40
CA GLU A 46 2.19 11.90 13.98
C GLU A 46 2.76 10.55 13.53
N GLU A 47 1.88 9.54 13.41
CA GLU A 47 2.22 8.21 12.92
C GLU A 47 1.28 7.81 11.78
N ILE A 48 1.83 7.20 10.73
CA ILE A 48 1.08 6.67 9.61
C ILE A 48 1.55 5.24 9.36
N ILE A 49 0.61 4.31 9.38
CA ILE A 49 0.86 2.90 9.10
C ILE A 49 0.30 2.58 7.73
N VAL A 50 1.14 2.00 6.87
CA VAL A 50 0.76 1.47 5.57
C VAL A 50 0.81 -0.04 5.63
N GLU A 51 -0.34 -0.68 5.47
CA GLU A 51 -0.43 -2.14 5.43
C GLU A 51 -0.78 -2.59 4.02
N VAL A 52 0.05 -3.47 3.45
CA VAL A 52 -0.24 -4.16 2.20
C VAL A 52 -0.62 -5.59 2.53
N THR A 53 -1.89 -5.91 2.28
CA THR A 53 -2.46 -7.24 2.42
C THR A 53 -2.95 -7.76 1.06
N GLY A 54 -3.24 -9.05 0.96
CA GLY A 54 -3.70 -9.66 -0.29
C GLY A 54 -2.64 -9.73 -1.39
N LEU A 55 -1.37 -9.50 -1.07
CA LEU A 55 -0.26 -9.70 -1.99
C LEU A 55 0.08 -11.19 -2.06
N PHE A 56 -0.50 -11.91 -3.02
CA PHE A 56 -0.28 -13.35 -3.18
C PHE A 56 1.21 -13.71 -3.28
N GLU A 57 1.63 -14.74 -2.55
CA GLU A 57 2.94 -15.36 -2.71
C GLU A 57 3.10 -15.90 -4.13
N LYS A 58 4.18 -15.47 -4.79
CA LYS A 58 4.58 -15.96 -6.11
C LYS A 58 6.11 -15.99 -6.20
N PRO A 59 6.72 -16.84 -7.04
CA PRO A 59 8.18 -16.93 -7.18
C PRO A 59 8.85 -15.60 -7.48
N GLU A 60 8.21 -14.74 -8.28
CA GLU A 60 8.72 -13.43 -8.68
C GLU A 60 8.57 -12.34 -7.59
N ARG A 61 7.86 -12.61 -6.50
CA ARG A 61 7.60 -11.65 -5.41
C ARG A 61 8.48 -11.97 -4.21
N THR A 62 9.79 -11.86 -4.37
CA THR A 62 10.79 -12.18 -3.34
C THR A 62 10.76 -11.20 -2.16
N ASP A 63 11.57 -11.47 -1.13
CA ASP A 63 11.77 -10.53 -0.02
C ASP A 63 12.29 -9.17 -0.49
N GLU A 64 13.20 -9.15 -1.47
CA GLU A 64 13.74 -7.94 -2.06
C GLU A 64 12.65 -7.12 -2.76
N VAL A 65 11.77 -7.78 -3.51
CA VAL A 65 10.64 -7.14 -4.19
C VAL A 65 9.66 -6.55 -3.17
N ARG A 66 9.38 -7.26 -2.07
CA ARG A 66 8.55 -6.75 -0.96
C ARG A 66 9.18 -5.56 -0.26
N ASN A 67 10.49 -5.60 0.01
CA ASN A 67 11.22 -4.48 0.60
C ASN A 67 11.21 -3.25 -0.31
N LEU A 68 11.39 -3.45 -1.63
CA LEU A 68 11.32 -2.37 -2.61
C LEU A 68 9.92 -1.73 -2.64
N LEU A 69 8.86 -2.55 -2.62
CA LEU A 69 7.48 -2.07 -2.51
C LEU A 69 7.27 -1.24 -1.23
N ALA A 70 7.71 -1.73 -0.08
CA ALA A 70 7.60 -1.02 1.19
C ALA A 70 8.30 0.35 1.13
N MET A 71 9.51 0.41 0.55
CA MET A 71 10.27 1.65 0.36
C MET A 71 9.54 2.64 -0.55
N PHE A 72 9.00 2.20 -1.69
CA PHE A 72 8.29 3.09 -2.60
C PHE A 72 6.98 3.62 -2.01
N LEU A 73 6.21 2.78 -1.31
CA LEU A 73 5.00 3.19 -0.63
C LEU A 73 5.28 4.18 0.51
N GLY A 74 6.22 3.83 1.39
CA GLY A 74 6.64 4.72 2.47
C GLY A 74 7.15 6.06 1.94
N GLY A 75 7.91 6.04 0.85
CA GLY A 75 8.37 7.24 0.16
C GLY A 75 7.22 8.09 -0.43
N ALA A 76 6.23 7.45 -1.05
CA ALA A 76 5.06 8.15 -1.60
C ALA A 76 4.24 8.85 -0.51
N VAL A 77 4.01 8.17 0.62
CA VAL A 77 3.32 8.75 1.78
C VAL A 77 4.15 9.88 2.39
N ARG A 78 5.47 9.68 2.57
CA ARG A 78 6.38 10.69 3.18
C ARG A 78 6.40 12.01 2.42
N LYS A 79 6.25 12.01 1.09
CA LYS A 79 6.15 13.24 0.28
C LYS A 79 5.01 14.16 0.75
N ARG A 80 3.91 13.60 1.27
CA ARG A 80 2.74 14.36 1.74
C ARG A 80 2.76 14.63 3.23
N PHE A 81 3.40 13.75 4.00
CA PHE A 81 3.48 13.84 5.46
C PHE A 81 4.96 13.83 5.92
N PRO A 82 5.73 14.89 5.62
CA PRO A 82 7.17 14.89 5.86
C PRO A 82 7.56 14.81 7.35
N GLN A 83 6.62 15.13 8.25
CA GLN A 83 6.83 15.13 9.70
C GLN A 83 6.28 13.88 10.39
N ALA A 84 5.51 13.04 9.69
CA ALA A 84 4.97 11.82 10.26
C ALA A 84 6.03 10.73 10.31
N ARG A 85 6.02 9.93 11.37
CA ARG A 85 6.66 8.62 11.38
C ARG A 85 5.84 7.68 10.50
N ILE A 86 6.49 7.06 9.52
CA ILE A 86 5.82 6.19 8.55
C ILE A 86 6.36 4.78 8.69
N GLU A 87 5.48 3.83 8.90
CA GLU A 87 5.79 2.40 8.93
C GLU A 87 5.03 1.70 7.81
N CYS A 88 5.71 0.81 7.08
CA CYS A 88 5.10 0.09 5.97
C CYS A 88 5.32 -1.41 6.15
N PHE A 89 4.23 -2.15 6.28
CA PHE A 89 4.20 -3.58 6.49
C PHE A 89 3.66 -4.27 5.25
N ILE A 90 4.42 -5.23 4.70
CA ILE A 90 4.00 -6.04 3.56
C ILE A 90 3.71 -7.45 4.08
N PHE A 91 2.43 -7.83 4.07
CA PHE A 91 1.98 -9.15 4.49
C PHE A 91 1.68 -10.00 3.24
N PRO A 92 2.62 -10.88 2.82
CA PRO A 92 2.33 -11.79 1.72
C PRO A 92 1.19 -12.74 2.11
N PHE A 93 0.34 -13.06 1.13
CA PHE A 93 -0.80 -13.95 1.32
C PHE A 93 -0.52 -15.31 0.68
N ASN A 94 -0.51 -16.36 1.48
CA ASN A 94 -0.37 -17.71 0.99
C ASN A 94 -1.76 -18.26 0.57
N PRO A 95 -2.04 -18.46 -0.73
CA PRO A 95 -3.36 -18.88 -1.20
C PRO A 95 -3.78 -20.27 -0.68
N LYS A 96 -2.83 -21.09 -0.20
CA LYS A 96 -3.11 -22.41 0.37
C LYS A 96 -3.77 -22.34 1.75
N GLN A 97 -3.84 -21.16 2.37
CA GLN A 97 -4.50 -20.95 3.66
C GLN A 97 -6.02 -20.73 3.55
N GLY A 98 -6.57 -20.90 2.34
CA GLY A 98 -7.98 -20.69 2.05
C GLY A 98 -8.20 -19.36 1.36
N PHE A 99 -8.64 -19.41 0.11
CA PHE A 99 -8.94 -18.23 -0.71
C PHE A 99 -10.10 -18.52 -1.65
N TRP A 100 -10.97 -17.52 -1.82
CA TRP A 100 -12.02 -17.52 -2.82
C TRP A 100 -12.20 -16.11 -3.38
N SER A 101 -12.41 -16.01 -4.69
CA SER A 101 -12.85 -14.79 -5.35
C SER A 101 -13.96 -15.10 -6.34
N THR A 102 -14.83 -14.13 -6.59
CA THR A 102 -15.71 -14.19 -7.75
C THR A 102 -14.86 -14.22 -9.04
N PRO A 103 -15.32 -14.88 -10.11
CA PRO A 103 -14.74 -14.68 -11.43
C PRO A 103 -14.72 -13.19 -11.78
N ARG A 104 -13.61 -12.72 -12.36
CA ARG A 104 -13.50 -11.37 -12.93
C ARG A 104 -14.12 -11.33 -14.33
#